data_AF-A0A0B2ALY4-F1
#
_entry.id   AF-A0A0B2ALY4-F1
#
_cell.length_a   1.000
_cell.length_b   1.000
_cell.length_c   1.000
_cell.angle_alpha   90.00
_cell.angle_beta   90.00
_cell.angle_gamma   90.00
#
_symmetry.space_group_name_H-M   'P 1'
#
loop_
_entity.id
_entity.type
_entity.pdbx_description
1 polymer ?
#
loop_
_entity_poly.entity_id
_entity_poly.type
_entity_poly.pdbx_seq_one_letter_code
_entity_poly.pdbx_strand_id
1 'polypeptide(L)' 'MAVYFECITRTSMSKSELFDRARSIDAHRASMARSREEAVAGVTSGLISLGEQVTWRAWHFGLPLRMTSRITEMESPDL' A
#
# COMPACT_ATOMS: atom_id res chain seq x y z
N MET A 1 -0.42 24.71 -5.25
CA MET A 1 -0.45 24.00 -6.56
C MET A 1 -0.56 22.52 -6.26
N ALA A 2 -1.58 21.83 -6.74
CA ALA A 2 -1.68 20.38 -6.65
C ALA A 2 -1.08 19.76 -7.92
N VAL A 3 -0.41 18.61 -7.79
CA VAL A 3 0.10 17.83 -8.92
C VAL A 3 -0.65 16.50 -8.93
N TYR A 4 -1.09 16.06 -10.11
CA TYR A 4 -1.77 14.78 -10.33
C TYR A 4 -1.02 13.98 -11.38
N PHE A 5 -0.96 12.67 -11.17
CA PHE A 5 -0.45 11.72 -12.16
C PHE A 5 -1.34 10.47 -12.15
N GLU A 6 -1.44 9.83 -13.31
CA GLU A 6 -2.22 8.61 -13.51
C GLU A 6 -1.32 7.55 -14.15
N CYS A 7 -1.45 6.31 -13.68
CA CYS A 7 -0.79 5.14 -14.25
C CYS A 7 -1.83 4.06 -14.50
N ILE A 8 -1.91 3.56 -15.74
CA ILE A 8 -2.86 2.52 -16.14
C ILE A 8 -2.09 1.27 -16.54
N THR A 9 -2.39 0.14 -15.90
CA THR A 9 -1.87 -1.18 -16.25
C THR A 9 -3.02 -2.10 -16.66
N ARG A 10 -2.86 -2.83 -17.78
CA ARG A 10 -3.85 -3.83 -18.24
C ARG A 10 -3.47 -5.22 -17.72
N THR A 11 -4.45 -5.98 -17.26
CA THR A 11 -4.27 -7.33 -16.72
C THR A 11 -5.51 -8.19 -16.98
N SER A 12 -5.35 -9.51 -16.96
CA SER A 12 -6.42 -10.49 -17.06
C SER A 12 -7.00 -10.93 -15.70
N MET A 13 -6.48 -10.38 -14.60
CA MET A 13 -6.90 -10.73 -13.24
C MET A 13 -8.28 -10.17 -12.91
N SER A 14 -9.00 -10.84 -12.00
CA SER A 14 -10.32 -10.37 -11.58
C SER A 14 -10.21 -9.09 -10.74
N LYS A 15 -11.30 -8.30 -10.68
CA LYS A 15 -11.35 -7.10 -9.85
C LYS A 15 -11.15 -7.41 -8.37
N SER A 16 -11.77 -8.49 -7.88
CA SER A 16 -11.66 -8.94 -6.48
C SER A 16 -10.20 -9.28 -6.11
N GLU A 17 -9.48 -10.01 -6.98
CA GLU A 17 -8.06 -10.30 -6.79
C GLU A 17 -7.16 -9.06 -6.80
N LEU A 18 -7.49 -8.06 -7.63
CA LEU A 18 -6.75 -6.80 -7.69
C LEU A 18 -7.02 -5.95 -6.46
N PHE A 19 -8.26 -5.94 -5.98
CA PHE A 19 -8.66 -5.25 -4.76
C PHE A 19 -7.90 -5.79 -3.54
N ASP A 20 -7.83 -7.12 -3.38
CA ASP A 20 -7.05 -7.73 -2.30
C ASP A 20 -5.55 -7.47 -2.42
N ARG A 21 -5.00 -7.45 -3.64
CA ARG A 21 -3.58 -7.08 -3.86
C ARG A 21 -3.30 -5.62 -3.53
N ALA A 22 -4.21 -4.71 -3.87
CA ALA A 22 -4.05 -3.28 -3.61
C ALA A 22 -3.97 -2.96 -2.11
N ARG A 23 -4.63 -3.77 -1.26
CA ARG A 23 -4.65 -3.61 0.20
C ARG A 23 -3.73 -4.58 0.94
N SER A 24 -2.89 -5.36 0.25
CA SER A 24 -1.97 -6.30 0.88
C SER A 24 -0.68 -5.61 1.32
N ILE A 25 -0.42 -5.63 2.63
CA ILE A 25 0.83 -5.13 3.23
C ILE A 25 2.02 -5.99 2.80
N ASP A 26 1.81 -7.30 2.71
CA ASP A 26 2.86 -8.24 2.30
C ASP A 26 3.27 -8.02 0.84
N ALA A 27 2.28 -7.82 -0.06
CA ALA A 27 2.55 -7.52 -1.46
C ALA A 27 3.28 -6.18 -1.63
N HIS A 28 2.87 -5.14 -0.88
CA HIS A 28 3.54 -3.85 -0.89
C HIS A 28 5.01 -3.97 -0.48
N ARG A 29 5.26 -4.60 0.68
CA ARG A 29 6.62 -4.84 1.20
C ARG A 29 7.48 -5.61 0.21
N ALA A 30 6.94 -6.66 -0.41
CA ALA A 30 7.66 -7.44 -1.42
C ALA A 30 8.04 -6.59 -2.64
N SER A 31 7.14 -5.72 -3.11
CA SER A 31 7.40 -4.81 -4.24
C SER A 31 8.48 -3.76 -3.93
N MET A 32 8.61 -3.38 -2.65
CA MET A 32 9.54 -2.36 -2.16
C MET A 32 10.81 -2.96 -1.52
N ALA A 33 11.12 -4.23 -1.75
CA ALA A 33 12.28 -4.89 -1.12
C ALA A 33 13.63 -4.16 -1.32
N ARG A 34 13.78 -3.39 -2.40
CA ARG A 34 15.00 -2.62 -2.71
C ARG A 34 15.20 -1.37 -1.83
N SER A 35 14.15 -0.78 -1.27
CA SER A 35 14.23 0.42 -0.42
C SER A 35 14.41 0.11 1.08
N ARG A 36 14.60 -1.18 1.42
CA ARG A 36 14.63 -1.68 2.81
C ARG A 36 13.39 -1.24 3.60
N GLU A 37 12.26 -1.19 2.91
CA GLU A 37 11.01 -0.76 3.51
C GLU A 37 10.43 -1.84 4.43
N GLU A 38 9.94 -1.39 5.57
CA GLU A 38 9.36 -2.24 6.61
C GLU A 38 8.13 -1.58 7.23
N ALA A 39 7.07 -2.36 7.43
CA ALA A 39 5.93 -1.95 8.23
C ALA A 39 6.28 -2.09 9.72
N VAL A 40 6.28 -0.98 10.46
CA VAL A 40 6.79 -0.89 11.83
C VAL A 40 5.72 -0.60 12.89
N ALA A 41 4.49 -0.24 12.50
CA ALA A 41 3.35 -0.08 13.42
C ALA A 41 2.01 -0.16 12.67
N GLY A 42 0.92 -0.43 13.41
CA GLY A 42 -0.42 -0.63 12.83
C GLY A 42 -0.55 -2.03 12.22
N VAL A 43 -1.21 -2.14 11.07
CA VAL A 43 -1.32 -3.41 10.32
C VAL A 43 -0.02 -3.64 9.56
N THR A 44 0.77 -4.63 9.99
CA THR A 44 2.12 -4.89 9.45
C THR A 44 2.22 -6.09 8.53
N SER A 45 1.13 -6.82 8.32
CA SER A 45 1.04 -8.00 7.44
C SER A 45 -0.41 -8.25 7.06
N GLY A 46 -0.63 -9.05 6.01
CA GLY A 46 -1.96 -9.39 5.54
C GLY A 46 -2.67 -8.23 4.84
N LEU A 47 -3.99 -8.19 4.95
CA LEU A 47 -4.85 -7.24 4.26
C LEU A 47 -5.28 -6.13 5.22
N ILE A 48 -5.07 -4.87 4.82
CA ILE A 48 -5.55 -3.71 5.57
C ILE A 48 -7.02 -3.41 5.20
N SER A 49 -7.77 -2.88 6.16
CA SER A 49 -9.21 -2.59 6.09
C SER A 49 -9.51 -1.11 6.28
N LEU A 50 -10.75 -0.72 6.01
CA LEU A 50 -11.24 0.65 6.23
C LEU A 50 -11.01 1.08 7.70
N GLY A 51 -10.48 2.29 7.90
CA GLY A 51 -10.19 2.86 9.21
C GLY A 51 -8.85 2.44 9.81
N GLU A 52 -8.26 1.34 9.34
CA GLU A 52 -6.95 0.87 9.78
C GLU A 52 -5.82 1.73 9.21
N GLN A 53 -4.64 1.62 9.84
CA GLN A 53 -3.44 2.35 9.43
C GLN A 53 -2.21 1.45 9.46
N VAL A 54 -1.21 1.82 8.68
CA VAL A 54 0.13 1.22 8.68
C VAL A 54 1.17 2.33 8.76
N THR A 55 2.23 2.11 9.53
CA THR A 55 3.42 2.97 9.55
C THR A 55 4.57 2.25 8.86
N TRP A 56 5.10 2.86 7.82
CA TRP A 56 6.26 2.39 7.07
C TRP A 56 7.53 3.08 7.56
N ARG A 57 8.65 2.37 7.47
CA ARG A 57 10.01 2.89 7.58
C ARG A 57 10.79 2.45 6.36
N ALA A 58 11.33 3.40 5.60
CA ALA A 58 12.11 3.13 4.39
C ALA A 58 13.37 4.01 4.34
N TRP A 59 14.35 3.61 3.55
CA TRP A 59 15.58 4.37 3.33
C TRP A 59 15.53 5.12 2.01
N HIS A 60 15.54 6.45 2.07
CA HIS A 60 15.60 7.32 0.88
C HIS A 60 16.75 8.31 1.04
N PHE A 61 17.56 8.49 0.00
CA PHE A 61 18.71 9.42 -0.01
C PHE A 61 19.68 9.26 1.18
N GLY A 62 19.81 8.04 1.72
CA GLY A 62 20.66 7.75 2.88
C GLY A 62 20.05 8.10 4.24
N LEU A 63 18.79 8.55 4.30
CA LEU A 63 18.07 8.85 5.54
C LEU A 63 16.90 7.89 5.76
N PRO A 64 16.66 7.43 7.01
CA PRO A 64 15.47 6.67 7.34
C PRO A 64 14.26 7.61 7.45
N LEU A 65 13.25 7.39 6.61
CA LEU A 65 11.98 8.13 6.64
C LEU A 65 10.88 7.24 7.21
N ARG A 66 9.93 7.86 7.91
CA ARG A 66 8.70 7.20 8.38
C ARG A 66 7.48 7.85 7.75
N MET A 67 6.52 7.02 7.36
CA MET A 67 5.24 7.46 6.79
C MET A 67 4.11 6.65 7.41
N THR A 68 3.07 7.33 7.92
CA THR A 68 1.84 6.66 8.37
C THR A 68 0.74 6.91 7.36
N SER A 69 0.09 5.84 6.89
CA SER A 69 -1.06 5.91 5.99
C SER A 69 -2.28 5.28 6.68
N ARG A 70 -3.43 5.94 6.59
CA ARG A 70 -4.73 5.44 7.05
C ARG A 70 -5.64 5.26 5.85
N ILE A 71 -6.36 4.15 5.81
CA ILE A 71 -7.44 3.97 4.83
C ILE A 71 -8.67 4.75 5.29
N THR A 72 -8.95 5.88 4.64
CA THR A 72 -10.09 6.75 4.98
C THR A 72 -11.36 6.42 4.19
N GLU A 73 -11.21 5.71 3.07
CA GLU A 73 -12.30 5.31 2.18
C GLU A 73 -11.92 3.99 1.47
N MET A 74 -12.90 3.13 1.24
CA MET A 74 -12.71 1.84 0.58
C MET A 74 -14.05 1.37 -0.01
N GLU A 75 -14.05 1.07 -1.31
CA GLU A 75 -15.19 0.48 -2.02
C GLU A 75 -14.78 -0.87 -2.63
N SER A 76 -15.52 -1.92 -2.31
CA SER A 76 -15.28 -3.27 -2.84
C SER A 76 -15.82 -3.38 -4.27
N PRO A 77 -15.13 -4.09 -5.18
CA PRO A 77 -15.58 -4.25 -6.56
C PRO A 77 -16.83 -5.14 -6.73
N ASP A 78 -17.25 -5.85 -5.69
CA ASP A 78 -18.30 -6.88 -5.73
C ASP A 78 -19.66 -6.38 -5.18
N LEU A 79 -19.90 -5.06 -5.20
CA LEU A 79 -21.20 -4.42 -4.90
C LEU A 79 -22.07 -4.21 -6.15
#